data_AF-A0A7J4U0Z3-F1
#
_entry.id   AF-A0A7J4U0Z3-F1
#
_cell.length_a   1.000
_cell.length_b   1.000
_cell.length_c   1.000
_cell.angle_alpha   90.00
_cell.angle_beta   90.00
_cell.angle_gamma   90.00
#
_symmetry.space_group_name_H-M   'P 1'
#
loop_
_entity.id
_entity.type
_entity.pdbx_description
1 polymer ?
#
loop_
_entity_poly.entity_id
_entity_poly.type
_entity_poly.pdbx_seq_one_letter_code
_entity_poly.pdbx_strand_id
1 'polypeptide(L)'
;MANRGDDLVLAGAPPARSSSPSSPFTVHHRGTVFILAVDLVLLGYGAIALATMLNTSLGTSGSVVLAILFGSVWTGYRARKPWAYWPAVAAMSLTFLFFIVLVLLYLWSGLSGDLLNLVLAFLMLWAAIGTARRVRVHFLPTYQAAYAERPVDLEASLEPGEMLAACPHCLAVLAIRPEALSGEDRCPHCNGALVSSDMVARHDEEA
;
A
#
# COMPACT_ATOMS: atom_id res chain seq x y z
N MET A 1 -1.64 33.10 -12.02
CA MET A 1 -2.43 31.96 -12.54
C MET A 1 -1.99 30.76 -11.73
N ALA A 2 -2.90 30.18 -10.93
CA ALA A 2 -2.57 29.00 -10.13
C ALA A 2 -2.23 27.85 -11.07
N ASN A 3 -1.05 27.24 -10.90
CA ASN A 3 -0.63 26.08 -11.68
C ASN A 3 -1.54 24.90 -11.30
N ARG A 4 -2.50 24.56 -12.18
CA ARG A 4 -3.51 23.52 -11.92
C ARG A 4 -2.94 22.10 -11.96
N GLY A 5 -1.75 21.90 -12.54
CA GLY A 5 -1.18 20.56 -12.68
C GLY A 5 -0.47 20.03 -11.43
N ASP A 6 -0.11 20.92 -10.49
CA ASP A 6 0.49 20.55 -9.20
C ASP A 6 -0.53 19.96 -8.20
N ASP A 7 -1.83 20.20 -8.43
CA ASP A 7 -2.91 19.73 -7.56
C ASP A 7 -3.38 18.33 -7.98
N LEU A 8 -2.75 17.31 -7.39
CA LEU A 8 -3.24 15.92 -7.43
C LEU A 8 -4.57 15.81 -6.69
N VAL A 9 -5.68 15.91 -7.43
CA VAL A 9 -7.04 15.74 -6.89
C VAL A 9 -7.40 14.26 -6.87
N LEU A 10 -8.01 13.80 -5.77
CA LEU A 10 -8.53 12.43 -5.71
C LEU A 10 -9.75 12.32 -6.64
N ALA A 11 -9.79 11.31 -7.51
CA ALA A 11 -10.96 11.08 -8.36
C ALA A 11 -12.21 10.85 -7.48
N GLY A 12 -13.28 11.62 -7.74
CA GLY A 12 -14.54 11.56 -6.99
C GLY A 12 -14.65 12.46 -5.75
N ALA A 13 -13.71 13.40 -5.52
CA ALA A 13 -13.82 14.37 -4.43
C ALA A 13 -14.79 15.53 -4.77
N PRO A 14 -15.62 16.02 -3.83
CA PRO A 14 -16.57 17.11 -4.08
C PRO A 14 -15.85 18.45 -4.39
N PRO A 15 -16.43 19.33 -5.22
CA PRO A 15 -15.76 20.52 -5.79
C PRO A 15 -15.46 21.68 -4.82
N ALA A 16 -15.53 21.49 -3.50
CA ALA A 16 -15.24 22.56 -2.54
C ALA A 16 -14.64 22.05 -1.23
N ARG A 17 -13.32 21.85 -1.20
CA ARG A 17 -12.47 22.03 -0.01
C ARG A 17 -10.97 21.95 -0.34
N SER A 18 -10.45 23.02 -0.93
CA SER A 18 -9.01 23.30 -0.94
C SER A 18 -8.61 23.91 0.42
N SER A 19 -8.34 23.08 1.43
CA SER A 19 -7.62 23.50 2.64
C SER A 19 -7.13 22.30 3.50
N SER A 20 -6.36 21.39 2.90
CA SER A 20 -5.28 20.66 3.60
C SER A 20 -4.44 19.85 2.61
N PRO A 21 -3.11 19.83 2.74
CA PRO A 21 -2.20 19.13 1.83
C PRO A 21 -2.14 17.63 2.19
N SER A 22 -3.28 16.96 2.37
CA SER A 22 -3.30 15.51 2.47
C SER A 22 -3.35 14.94 1.06
N SER A 23 -2.22 15.02 0.36
CA SER A 23 -2.06 14.33 -0.92
C SER A 23 -2.47 12.86 -0.76
N PRO A 24 -3.14 12.23 -1.75
CA PRO A 24 -3.52 10.83 -1.71
C PRO A 24 -2.33 9.91 -1.31
N PHE A 25 -1.13 10.30 -1.70
CA PHE A 25 0.13 9.72 -1.25
C PHE A 25 0.31 9.73 0.28
N THR A 26 0.04 10.85 0.96
CA THR A 26 0.23 10.99 2.41
C THR A 26 -0.69 10.06 3.21
N VAL A 27 -1.94 9.90 2.76
CA VAL A 27 -2.90 8.96 3.38
C VAL A 27 -2.41 7.53 3.23
N HIS A 28 -1.99 7.14 2.03
CA HIS A 28 -1.46 5.81 1.77
C HIS A 28 -0.17 5.53 2.51
N HIS A 29 0.78 6.46 2.44
CA HIS A 29 2.06 6.36 3.12
C HIS A 29 1.86 6.17 4.62
N ARG A 30 0.96 6.94 5.26
CA ARG A 30 0.65 6.76 6.69
C ARG A 30 0.06 5.37 6.99
N GLY A 31 -0.83 4.86 6.14
CA GLY A 31 -1.35 3.49 6.27
C GLY A 31 -0.24 2.44 6.11
N THR A 32 0.59 2.59 5.09
CA THR A 32 1.71 1.70 4.77
C THR A 32 2.79 1.71 5.86
N VAL A 33 3.06 2.86 6.50
CA VAL A 33 3.99 2.97 7.66
C VAL A 33 3.47 2.18 8.86
N PHE A 34 2.16 2.18 9.12
CA PHE A 34 1.58 1.39 10.20
C PHE A 34 1.67 -0.11 9.90
N ILE A 35 1.33 -0.52 8.67
CA ILE A 35 1.41 -1.91 8.24
C ILE A 35 2.85 -2.42 8.27
N LEU A 36 3.81 -1.61 7.82
CA LEU A 36 5.24 -1.94 7.91
C LEU A 36 5.67 -2.20 9.35
N ALA A 37 5.17 -1.44 10.33
CA ALA A 37 5.48 -1.70 11.74
C ALA A 37 5.00 -3.08 12.18
N VAL A 38 3.77 -3.44 11.79
CA VAL A 38 3.19 -4.77 12.09
C VAL A 38 3.98 -5.88 11.39
N ASP A 39 4.31 -5.71 10.11
CA ASP A 39 5.09 -6.66 9.32
C ASP A 39 6.48 -6.90 9.95
N LEU A 40 7.17 -5.83 10.36
CA LEU A 40 8.47 -5.93 11.02
C LEU A 40 8.38 -6.64 12.38
N VAL A 41 7.33 -6.38 13.16
CA VAL A 41 7.10 -7.11 14.42
C VAL A 41 6.84 -8.59 14.16
N LEU A 42 6.03 -8.92 13.15
CA LEU A 42 5.70 -10.30 12.77
C LEU A 42 6.94 -11.07 12.33
N LEU A 43 7.73 -10.48 11.42
CA LEU A 43 9.00 -11.04 10.97
C LEU A 43 10.00 -11.15 12.12
N GLY A 44 10.00 -10.18 13.03
CA GLY A 44 10.89 -10.18 14.18
C GLY A 44 10.58 -11.30 15.14
N TYR A 45 9.30 -11.48 15.44
CA TYR A 45 8.82 -12.61 16.24
C TYR A 45 9.16 -13.94 15.60
N GLY A 46 8.91 -14.11 14.29
CA GLY A 46 9.24 -15.33 13.56
C GLY A 46 10.75 -15.65 13.57
N ALA A 47 11.60 -14.63 13.37
CA ALA A 47 13.05 -14.77 13.40
C ALA A 47 13.56 -15.14 14.80
N ILE A 48 13.05 -14.51 15.85
CA ILE A 48 13.40 -14.83 17.24
C ILE A 48 12.95 -16.27 17.58
N ALA A 49 11.72 -16.64 17.24
CA ALA A 49 11.21 -17.98 17.47
C ALA A 49 12.10 -19.04 16.79
N LEU A 50 12.45 -18.83 15.51
CA LEU A 50 13.34 -19.72 14.78
C LEU A 50 14.75 -19.78 15.41
N ALA A 51 15.32 -18.63 15.80
CA ALA A 51 16.62 -18.59 16.45
C ALA A 51 16.62 -19.32 17.80
N THR A 52 15.55 -19.19 18.60
CA THR A 52 15.41 -19.91 19.87
C THR A 52 15.31 -21.43 19.69
N MET A 53 14.72 -21.90 18.60
CA MET A 53 14.67 -23.34 18.28
C MET A 53 16.06 -23.93 17.97
N LEU A 54 16.97 -23.10 17.43
CA LEU A 54 18.34 -23.51 17.15
C LEU A 54 19.23 -23.37 18.38
N ASN A 55 19.16 -22.22 19.06
CA ASN A 55 19.90 -21.93 20.28
C ASN A 55 19.24 -20.77 21.05
N THR A 56 18.85 -21.03 22.30
CA THR A 56 18.20 -20.04 23.18
C THR A 56 19.03 -18.76 23.37
N SER A 57 20.36 -18.85 23.43
CA SER A 57 21.22 -17.66 23.60
C SER A 57 21.29 -16.80 22.33
N LEU A 58 21.21 -17.41 21.15
CA LEU A 58 21.10 -16.68 19.88
C LEU A 58 19.76 -15.95 19.79
N GLY A 59 18.67 -16.57 20.25
CA GLY A 59 17.35 -15.95 20.26
C GLY A 59 17.29 -14.70 21.16
N THR A 60 17.83 -14.77 22.37
CA THR A 60 17.82 -13.64 23.31
C THR A 60 18.74 -12.50 22.86
N SER A 61 20.00 -12.79 22.52
CA SER A 61 20.93 -11.76 22.04
C SER A 61 20.52 -11.18 20.69
N GLY A 62 20.03 -12.02 19.78
CA GLY A 62 19.53 -11.63 18.47
C GLY A 62 18.32 -10.71 18.53
N SER A 63 17.44 -10.87 19.54
CA SER A 63 16.22 -10.06 19.67
C SER A 63 16.49 -8.57 19.79
N VAL A 64 17.53 -8.17 20.53
CA VAL A 64 17.92 -6.76 20.72
C VAL A 64 18.44 -6.18 19.40
N VAL A 65 19.31 -6.92 18.72
CA VAL A 65 19.87 -6.51 17.42
C VAL A 65 18.75 -6.35 16.38
N LEU A 66 17.83 -7.32 16.31
CA LEU A 66 16.72 -7.28 15.37
C LEU A 66 15.78 -6.10 15.65
N ALA A 67 15.47 -5.83 16.92
CA ALA A 67 14.63 -4.70 17.32
C ALA A 67 15.23 -3.36 16.89
N ILE A 68 16.55 -3.18 17.04
CA ILE A 68 17.25 -1.97 16.60
C ILE A 68 17.20 -1.85 15.07
N LEU A 69 17.51 -2.94 14.34
CA LEU A 69 17.53 -2.94 12.88
C LEU A 69 16.13 -2.65 12.32
N PHE A 70 15.10 -3.35 12.78
CA PHE A 70 13.73 -3.15 12.31
C PHE A 70 13.17 -1.80 12.74
N GLY A 71 13.48 -1.33 13.95
CA GLY A 71 13.16 0.03 14.39
C GLY A 71 13.79 1.10 13.50
N SER A 72 15.04 0.89 13.05
CA SER A 72 15.74 1.80 12.13
C SER A 72 15.07 1.84 10.75
N VAL A 73 14.66 0.69 10.21
CA VAL A 73 13.94 0.60 8.93
C VAL A 73 12.59 1.30 9.02
N TRP A 74 11.83 1.06 10.10
CA TRP A 74 10.53 1.70 10.29
C TRP A 74 10.63 3.22 10.41
N THR A 75 11.53 3.71 11.26
CA THR A 75 11.77 5.14 11.45
C THR A 75 12.32 5.80 10.18
N GLY A 76 13.23 5.12 9.47
CA GLY A 76 13.75 5.56 8.19
C GLY A 76 12.68 5.66 7.12
N TYR A 77 11.79 4.67 7.02
CA TYR A 77 10.70 4.67 6.05
C TYR A 77 9.66 5.74 6.37
N ARG A 78 9.30 5.89 7.65
CA ARG A 78 8.40 6.97 8.13
C ARG A 78 8.96 8.36 7.83
N ALA A 79 10.27 8.53 7.94
CA ALA A 79 10.96 9.79 7.63
C ALA A 79 11.32 9.93 6.14
N ARG A 80 10.77 9.06 5.27
CA ARG A 80 11.00 9.04 3.81
C ARG A 80 12.47 9.03 3.40
N LYS A 81 13.33 8.37 4.19
CA LYS A 81 14.76 8.29 3.87
C LYS A 81 14.96 7.36 2.67
N PRO A 82 15.84 7.71 1.71
CA PRO A 82 16.04 6.92 0.49
C PRO A 82 16.62 5.54 0.77
N TRP A 83 17.49 5.42 1.79
CA TRP A 83 18.09 4.15 2.17
C TRP A 83 17.06 3.15 2.73
N ALA A 84 15.97 3.62 3.33
CA ALA A 84 14.97 2.80 4.00
C ALA A 84 13.87 2.27 3.05
N TYR A 85 13.81 2.79 1.83
CA TYR A 85 12.80 2.40 0.84
C TYR A 85 12.88 0.91 0.49
N TRP A 86 14.04 0.47 0.01
CA TRP A 86 14.26 -0.93 -0.40
C TRP A 86 14.16 -1.93 0.76
N PRO A 87 14.75 -1.67 1.95
CA PRO A 87 14.53 -2.52 3.11
C PRO A 87 13.06 -2.67 3.51
N ALA A 88 12.25 -1.61 3.42
CA ALA A 88 10.82 -1.71 3.72
C ALA A 88 10.06 -2.56 2.69
N VAL A 89 10.35 -2.38 1.39
CA VAL A 89 9.77 -3.22 0.32
C VAL A 89 10.18 -4.67 0.49
N ALA A 90 11.45 -4.93 0.85
CA ALA A 90 11.95 -6.27 1.13
C ALA A 90 11.24 -6.89 2.34
N ALA A 91 11.03 -6.15 3.43
CA ALA A 91 10.29 -6.62 4.60
C ALA A 91 8.83 -6.96 4.27
N MET A 92 8.12 -6.12 3.53
CA MET A 92 6.75 -6.41 3.07
C MET A 92 6.71 -7.64 2.16
N SER A 93 7.68 -7.78 1.25
CA SER A 93 7.78 -8.93 0.36
C SER A 93 8.09 -10.23 1.13
N LEU A 94 8.96 -10.16 2.13
CA LEU A 94 9.26 -11.30 3.00
C LEU A 94 8.04 -11.69 3.84
N THR A 95 7.26 -10.71 4.30
CA THR A 95 6.01 -10.95 5.03
C THR A 95 4.96 -11.63 4.15
N PHE A 96 4.87 -11.24 2.88
CA PHE A 96 4.05 -11.96 1.90
C PHE A 96 4.47 -13.43 1.78
N LEU A 97 5.76 -13.71 1.62
CA LEU A 97 6.28 -15.09 1.56
C LEU A 97 5.98 -15.85 2.86
N PHE A 98 6.15 -15.20 4.01
CA PHE A 98 5.82 -15.78 5.31
C PHE A 98 4.34 -16.19 5.40
N PHE A 99 3.41 -15.33 4.97
CA PHE A 99 2.00 -15.70 4.91
C PHE A 99 1.72 -16.86 3.94
N ILE A 100 2.39 -16.91 2.78
CA ILE A 100 2.23 -18.05 1.85
C ILE A 100 2.69 -19.36 2.50
N VAL A 101 3.81 -19.36 3.22
CA VAL A 101 4.27 -20.53 3.98
C VAL A 101 3.23 -20.95 5.03
N LEU A 102 2.69 -19.99 5.78
CA LEU A 102 1.64 -20.27 6.78
C LEU A 102 0.37 -20.85 6.15
N VAL A 103 -0.05 -20.35 4.97
CA VAL A 103 -1.18 -20.92 4.22
C VAL A 103 -0.94 -22.39 3.95
N LEU A 104 0.24 -22.76 3.44
CA LEU A 104 0.56 -24.17 3.13
C LEU A 104 0.55 -25.05 4.38
N LEU A 105 1.13 -24.58 5.49
CA LEU A 105 1.19 -25.33 6.75
C LEU A 105 -0.20 -25.54 7.35
N TYR A 106 -1.00 -24.48 7.44
CA TYR A 106 -2.36 -24.58 7.99
C TYR A 106 -3.30 -25.35 7.08
N LEU A 107 -3.17 -25.22 5.76
CA LEU A 107 -3.97 -26.00 4.82
C LEU A 107 -3.66 -27.49 4.93
N TRP A 108 -2.37 -27.86 5.00
CA TRP A 108 -1.96 -29.25 5.20
C TRP A 108 -2.52 -29.85 6.49
N SER A 109 -2.41 -29.12 7.61
CA SER A 109 -2.96 -29.57 8.89
C SER A 109 -4.49 -29.61 8.90
N GLY A 110 -5.15 -28.64 8.26
CA GLY A 110 -6.60 -28.57 8.18
C GLY A 110 -7.23 -29.68 7.34
N LEU A 111 -6.56 -30.09 6.26
CA LEU A 111 -6.96 -31.26 5.46
C LEU A 111 -6.94 -32.57 6.26
N SER A 112 -6.20 -32.62 7.38
CA SER A 112 -6.17 -33.76 8.30
C SER A 112 -7.36 -33.79 9.29
N GLY A 113 -8.30 -32.84 9.19
CA GLY A 113 -9.54 -32.82 9.98
C GLY A 113 -9.68 -31.65 10.96
N ASP A 114 -8.71 -30.74 11.03
CA ASP A 114 -8.78 -29.57 11.92
C ASP A 114 -9.42 -28.36 11.23
N LEU A 115 -10.69 -28.11 11.54
CA LEU A 115 -11.46 -26.98 11.00
C LEU A 115 -10.81 -25.62 11.34
N LEU A 116 -10.19 -25.48 12.52
CA LEU A 116 -9.55 -24.22 12.91
C LEU A 116 -8.39 -23.89 11.96
N ASN A 117 -7.60 -24.89 11.57
CA ASN A 117 -6.49 -24.70 10.66
C ASN A 117 -6.96 -24.37 9.23
N LEU A 118 -8.12 -24.87 8.79
CA LEU A 118 -8.72 -24.43 7.53
C LEU A 118 -9.12 -22.94 7.57
N VAL A 119 -9.72 -22.49 8.66
CA VAL A 119 -10.06 -21.07 8.85
C VAL A 119 -8.80 -20.20 8.90
N LEU A 120 -7.76 -20.63 9.62
CA LEU A 120 -6.48 -19.93 9.67
C LEU A 120 -5.81 -19.87 8.29
N ALA A 121 -5.82 -20.96 7.52
CA ALA A 121 -5.30 -20.97 6.15
C ALA A 121 -6.01 -19.94 5.28
N PHE A 122 -7.34 -19.84 5.38
CA PHE A 122 -8.12 -18.82 4.65
C PHE A 122 -7.74 -17.39 5.08
N LEU A 123 -7.61 -17.12 6.38
CA LEU A 123 -7.20 -15.81 6.90
C LEU A 123 -5.79 -15.43 6.44
N MET A 124 -4.85 -16.37 6.45
CA MET A 124 -3.48 -16.13 5.97
C MET A 124 -3.46 -15.89 4.46
N LEU A 125 -4.29 -16.58 3.68
CA LEU A 125 -4.41 -16.35 2.24
C LEU A 125 -4.96 -14.95 1.95
N TRP A 126 -5.99 -14.55 2.68
CA TRP A 126 -6.53 -13.18 2.61
C TRP A 126 -5.47 -12.13 2.94
N ALA A 127 -4.71 -12.35 4.01
CA ALA A 127 -3.60 -11.48 4.40
C ALA A 127 -2.52 -11.41 3.29
N ALA A 128 -2.13 -12.55 2.71
CA ALA A 128 -1.17 -12.62 1.60
C ALA A 128 -1.64 -11.82 0.38
N ILE A 129 -2.90 -11.96 -0.04
CA ILE A 129 -3.48 -11.18 -1.15
C ILE A 129 -3.47 -9.68 -0.82
N GLY A 130 -3.76 -9.31 0.44
CA GLY A 130 -3.65 -7.94 0.93
C GLY A 130 -2.24 -7.38 0.80
N THR A 131 -1.23 -8.11 1.28
CA THR A 131 0.19 -7.70 1.24
C THR A 131 0.73 -7.64 -0.19
N ALA A 132 0.38 -8.60 -1.05
CA ALA A 132 0.76 -8.60 -2.46
C ALA A 132 0.30 -7.33 -3.19
N ARG A 133 -0.94 -6.89 -2.95
CA ARG A 133 -1.46 -5.63 -3.52
C ARG A 133 -0.64 -4.41 -3.09
N ARG A 134 -0.21 -4.35 -1.82
CA ARG A 134 0.60 -3.23 -1.30
C ARG A 134 2.03 -3.24 -1.85
N VAL A 135 2.64 -4.41 -1.95
CA VAL A 135 3.98 -4.57 -2.52
C VAL A 135 3.99 -4.11 -3.99
N ARG A 136 2.96 -4.44 -4.77
CA ARG A 136 2.82 -3.99 -6.17
C ARG A 136 2.84 -2.47 -6.33
N VAL A 137 2.28 -1.71 -5.39
CA VAL A 137 2.28 -0.23 -5.45
C VAL A 137 3.71 0.34 -5.40
N HIS A 138 4.63 -0.30 -4.66
CA HIS A 138 6.01 0.15 -4.54
C HIS A 138 6.85 -0.06 -5.82
N PHE A 139 6.36 -0.89 -6.74
CA PHE A 139 6.98 -1.07 -8.05
C PHE A 139 6.51 -0.05 -9.08
N LEU A 140 5.52 0.79 -8.76
CA LEU A 140 5.10 1.88 -9.63
C LEU A 140 6.12 3.04 -9.54
N PRO A 141 6.61 3.56 -10.69
CA PRO A 141 7.59 4.65 -10.70
C PRO A 141 7.03 5.94 -10.10
N THR A 142 5.71 6.15 -10.19
CA THR A 142 4.98 7.27 -9.60
C THR A 142 5.07 7.26 -8.07
N TYR A 143 4.89 6.10 -7.43
CA TYR A 143 5.02 5.97 -5.98
C TYR A 143 6.47 6.20 -5.52
N GLN A 144 7.44 5.69 -6.28
CA GLN A 144 8.87 5.89 -5.99
C GLN A 144 9.25 7.37 -6.05
N ALA A 145 8.77 8.09 -7.07
CA ALA A 145 9.06 9.51 -7.20
C ALA A 145 8.38 10.35 -6.12
N ALA A 146 7.13 10.02 -5.77
CA ALA A 146 6.41 10.65 -4.66
C ALA A 146 7.10 10.40 -3.30
N TYR A 147 7.63 9.19 -3.08
CA TYR A 147 8.40 8.87 -1.87
C TYR A 147 9.75 9.60 -1.83
N ALA A 148 10.42 9.74 -2.97
CA ALA A 148 11.71 10.42 -3.09
C ALA A 148 11.61 11.95 -3.17
N GLU A 149 10.39 12.51 -3.09
CA GLU A 149 10.11 13.95 -3.25
C GLU A 149 10.72 14.53 -4.53
N ARG A 150 10.78 13.71 -5.59
CA ARG A 150 11.26 14.14 -6.90
C ARG A 150 10.11 14.76 -7.67
N PRO A 151 10.29 15.94 -8.29
CA PRO A 151 9.30 16.47 -9.22
C PRO A 151 9.19 15.48 -10.38
N VAL A 152 8.01 14.88 -10.53
CA VAL A 152 7.70 14.14 -11.74
C VAL A 152 7.12 15.16 -12.70
N ASP A 153 7.80 15.38 -13.81
CA ASP A 153 7.34 16.27 -14.88
C ASP A 153 6.17 15.57 -15.62
N LEU A 154 5.03 15.47 -14.94
CA LEU A 154 3.81 14.84 -15.43
C LEU A 154 3.01 15.81 -16.31
N GLU A 155 3.23 17.12 -16.17
CA GLU A 155 2.60 18.14 -17.02
C GLU A 155 2.99 18.04 -18.49
N ALA A 156 4.21 17.60 -18.81
CA ALA A 156 4.72 17.57 -20.18
C ALA A 156 3.95 16.62 -21.12
N SER A 157 3.07 15.76 -20.59
CA SER A 157 2.32 14.75 -21.36
C SER A 157 0.79 14.89 -21.27
N LEU A 158 0.26 15.96 -20.67
CA LEU A 158 -1.19 16.17 -20.54
C LEU A 158 -1.77 16.83 -21.79
N GLU A 159 -2.84 16.27 -22.34
CA GLU A 159 -3.62 16.94 -23.38
C GLU A 159 -4.45 18.09 -22.78
N PRO A 160 -4.84 19.11 -23.59
CA PRO A 160 -5.72 20.18 -23.12
C PRO A 160 -7.02 19.62 -22.51
N GLY A 161 -7.30 19.98 -21.25
CA GLY A 161 -8.48 19.52 -20.51
C GLY A 161 -8.26 18.23 -19.70
N GLU A 162 -7.07 17.64 -19.74
CA GLU A 162 -6.69 16.56 -18.84
C GLU A 162 -6.11 17.10 -17.53
N MET A 163 -6.36 16.40 -16.43
CA MET A 163 -5.74 16.65 -15.13
C MET A 163 -5.28 15.34 -14.51
N LEU A 164 -4.28 15.43 -13.64
CA LEU A 164 -3.76 14.28 -12.93
C LEU A 164 -4.65 13.97 -11.72
N ALA A 165 -5.16 12.75 -11.65
CA ALA A 165 -5.88 12.25 -10.50
C ALA A 165 -5.33 10.93 -10.00
N ALA A 166 -5.39 10.72 -8.69
CA ALA A 166 -5.05 9.44 -8.09
C ALA A 166 -6.28 8.55 -7.96
N CYS A 167 -6.15 7.29 -8.36
CA CYS A 167 -7.19 6.29 -8.14
C CYS A 167 -7.45 6.10 -6.64
N PRO A 168 -8.71 6.11 -6.16
CA PRO A 168 -9.01 5.93 -4.74
C PRO A 168 -8.70 4.53 -4.19
N HIS A 169 -8.53 3.53 -5.06
CA HIS A 169 -8.35 2.12 -4.66
C HIS A 169 -6.88 1.66 -4.66
N CYS A 170 -6.09 2.09 -5.65
CA CYS A 170 -4.69 1.69 -5.79
C CYS A 170 -3.71 2.85 -5.91
N LEU A 171 -4.20 4.09 -6.01
CA LEU A 171 -3.42 5.33 -6.10
C LEU A 171 -2.48 5.38 -7.30
N ALA A 172 -2.79 4.61 -8.33
CA ALA A 172 -2.25 4.88 -9.65
C ALA A 172 -2.59 6.34 -10.03
N VAL A 173 -1.59 7.08 -10.50
CA VAL A 173 -1.76 8.42 -11.06
C VAL A 173 -2.23 8.25 -12.49
N LEU A 174 -3.38 8.83 -12.82
CA LEU A 174 -4.00 8.79 -14.14
C LEU A 174 -4.17 10.21 -14.65
N ALA A 175 -3.90 10.41 -15.93
CA ALA A 175 -4.44 11.56 -16.65
C ALA A 175 -5.93 11.27 -16.89
N ILE A 176 -6.80 12.14 -16.40
CA ILE A 176 -8.24 12.04 -16.58
C ILE A 176 -8.80 13.34 -17.12
N ARG A 177 -9.87 13.25 -17.90
CA ARG A 177 -10.70 14.41 -18.26
C ARG A 177 -11.95 14.37 -17.39
N PRO A 178 -12.09 15.23 -16.36
CA PRO A 178 -13.20 15.17 -15.40
C PRO A 178 -14.56 15.22 -16.07
N GLU A 179 -14.67 16.00 -17.15
CA GLU A 179 -15.88 16.19 -17.95
C GLU A 179 -16.30 14.95 -18.75
N ALA A 180 -15.38 13.99 -18.94
CA ALA A 180 -15.63 12.76 -19.70
C ALA A 180 -15.74 11.51 -18.80
N LEU A 181 -15.64 11.67 -17.47
CA LEU A 181 -15.74 10.58 -16.51
C LEU A 181 -17.20 10.19 -16.26
N SER A 182 -17.47 8.91 -16.40
CA SER A 182 -18.76 8.28 -16.12
C SER A 182 -18.68 7.38 -14.89
N GLY A 183 -19.84 7.01 -14.34
CA GLY A 183 -19.94 6.05 -13.23
C GLY A 183 -19.40 4.65 -13.55
N GLU A 184 -19.24 4.32 -14.85
CA GLU A 184 -18.76 3.02 -15.31
C GLU A 184 -17.23 2.93 -15.39
N ASP A 185 -16.53 4.07 -15.33
CA ASP A 185 -15.09 4.11 -15.53
C ASP A 185 -14.32 3.42 -14.40
N ARG A 186 -13.41 2.53 -14.82
CA ARG A 186 -12.61 1.70 -13.92
C ARG A 186 -11.13 1.98 -14.09
N CYS A 187 -10.41 1.88 -12.97
CA CYS A 187 -8.97 2.01 -12.98
C CYS A 187 -8.32 0.86 -13.77
N PRO A 188 -7.51 1.12 -14.82
CA PRO A 188 -6.83 0.08 -15.59
C PRO A 188 -5.83 -0.74 -14.76
N HIS A 189 -5.36 -0.24 -13.61
CA HIS A 189 -4.39 -0.93 -12.77
C HIS A 189 -5.00 -1.87 -11.72
N CYS A 190 -6.19 -1.54 -11.18
CA CYS A 190 -6.81 -2.31 -10.09
C CYS A 190 -8.27 -2.67 -10.32
N ASN A 191 -8.84 -2.25 -11.44
CA ASN A 191 -10.24 -2.39 -11.80
C ASN A 191 -11.23 -1.79 -10.76
N GLY A 192 -10.76 -0.92 -9.87
CA GLY A 192 -11.59 -0.19 -8.91
C GLY A 192 -12.35 0.95 -9.59
N ALA A 193 -13.54 1.29 -9.07
CA ALA A 193 -14.33 2.40 -9.57
C ALA A 193 -13.60 3.74 -9.35
N LEU A 194 -13.61 4.61 -10.37
CA LEU A 194 -12.99 5.93 -10.31
C LEU A 194 -13.95 7.00 -9.76
N VAL A 195 -15.26 6.79 -9.93
CA VAL A 195 -16.33 7.66 -9.41
C VAL A 195 -17.11 6.89 -8.33
N SER A 196 -17.45 7.56 -7.23
CA SER A 196 -18.29 6.96 -6.19
C SER A 196 -19.76 6.93 -6.63
N SER A 197 -20.50 5.90 -6.22
CA SER A 197 -21.93 5.77 -6.56
C SER A 197 -22.77 6.95 -6.08
N ASP A 198 -22.38 7.60 -4.98
CA ASP A 198 -23.05 8.80 -4.45
C ASP A 198 -22.86 10.02 -5.38
N MET A 199 -21.70 10.15 -6.02
CA MET A 199 -21.45 11.25 -6.97
C MET A 199 -22.16 11.01 -8.30
N VAL A 200 -22.29 9.74 -8.73
CA VAL A 200 -23.09 9.36 -9.91
C VAL A 200 -24.56 9.70 -9.67
N ALA A 201 -25.11 9.30 -8.52
CA ALA A 201 -26.51 9.56 -8.18
C ALA A 201 -26.86 11.06 -8.19
N ARG A 202 -25.97 11.91 -7.65
CA ARG A 202 -26.18 13.37 -7.68
C ARG A 202 -26.09 13.98 -9.07
N HIS A 203 -25.21 13.45 -9.92
CA HIS A 203 -25.11 13.91 -11.30
C HIS A 203 -26.33 13.53 -12.13
N ASP A 204 -26.93 12.37 -11.87
CA ASP A 204 -28.17 11.93 -12.51
C ASP A 204 -29.41 12.72 -12.03
N GLU A 205 -29.39 13.25 -10.80
CA GLU A 205 -30.44 14.13 -10.27
C GLU A 205 -30.39 15.57 -10.85
N GLU A 206 -29.21 16.01 -11.32
CA GLU A 206 -28.97 17.36 -11.86
C GLU A 206 -29.08 17.42 -13.40
N ALA A 207 -29.21 16.29 -14.11
CA ALA A 207 -29.30 16.17 -15.57
C ALA A 207 -30.75 16.14 -16.09
#